data_AF-A0A5D3C5W9-F1
#
_entry.id   AF-A0A5D3C5W9-F1
#
_cell.length_a   1.000
_cell.length_b   1.000
_cell.length_c   1.000
_cell.angle_alpha   90.00
_cell.angle_beta   90.00
_cell.angle_gamma   90.00
#
_symmetry.space_group_name_H-M   'P 1'
#
loop_
_entity.id
_entity.type
_entity.pdbx_description
1 polymer ?
#
loop_
_entity_poly.entity_id
_entity_poly.type
_entity_poly.pdbx_seq_one_letter_code
_entity_poly.pdbx_strand_id
1 'polypeptide(L)' 'MQLSPIEVLGARKTGEKDDNLEVLIRWGDGTPESATWEQATLIQEQFSEFHLEDKVALWGRGRG' A
#
# COMPACT_ATOMS: atom_id res chain seq x y z
N MET A 1 10.24 -15.98 -9.14
CA MET A 1 8.82 -15.75 -8.81
C MET A 1 8.63 -14.25 -8.71
N GLN A 2 7.80 -13.65 -9.57
CA GLN A 2 7.38 -12.26 -9.38
C GLN A 2 6.11 -12.29 -8.53
N LEU A 3 6.14 -11.64 -7.37
CA LEU A 3 4.98 -11.49 -6.51
C LEU A 3 4.20 -10.27 -7.00
N SER A 4 2.95 -10.46 -7.41
CA SER A 4 2.07 -9.35 -7.77
C SER A 4 1.25 -8.93 -6.55
N PRO A 5 1.13 -7.62 -6.27
CA PRO A 5 0.22 -7.13 -5.25
C PRO A 5 -1.21 -7.49 -5.67
N ILE A 6 -1.93 -8.27 -4.85
CA ILE A 6 -3.34 -8.59 -5.11
C ILE A 6 -4.23 -7.55 -4.44
N GLU A 7 -3.92 -7.23 -3.18
CA GLU A 7 -4.79 -6.39 -2.37
C GLU A 7 -4.02 -5.57 -1.36
N VAL A 8 -4.49 -4.36 -1.12
CA VAL A 8 -4.04 -3.54 0.02
C VAL A 8 -4.92 -3.89 1.20
N LEU A 9 -4.34 -4.51 2.22
CA LEU A 9 -5.04 -4.85 3.47
C LEU A 9 -5.16 -3.63 4.41
N GLY A 10 -4.31 -2.62 4.24
CA GLY A 10 -4.36 -1.41 5.04
C GLY A 10 -3.34 -0.37 4.59
N ALA A 11 -3.49 0.85 5.08
CA ALA A 11 -2.54 1.93 4.87
C ALA A 11 -2.27 2.63 6.21
N ARG A 12 -1.02 3.02 6.47
CA ARG A 12 -0.63 3.79 7.64
C ARG A 12 0.33 4.90 7.24
N LYS A 13 0.14 6.09 7.80
CA LYS A 13 1.13 7.16 7.73
C LYS A 13 2.09 7.01 8.90
N THR A 14 3.38 6.81 8.64
CA THR A 14 4.41 6.67 9.69
C THR A 14 5.11 7.98 10.02
N GLY A 15 4.74 9.08 9.36
CA GLY A 15 5.17 10.42 9.73
C GLY A 15 4.16 11.49 9.36
N GLU A 16 4.48 12.73 9.73
CA GLU A 16 3.67 13.93 9.40
C GLU A 16 3.78 14.35 7.93
N LYS A 17 4.74 13.81 7.16
CA LYS A 17 4.86 14.06 5.72
C LYS A 17 3.99 13.10 4.92
N ASP A 18 3.31 13.62 3.90
CA ASP A 18 2.51 12.83 2.94
C ASP A 18 3.33 11.73 2.23
N ASP A 19 4.64 11.89 2.10
CA ASP A 19 5.54 10.88 1.52
C ASP A 19 5.78 9.64 2.40
N ASN A 20 5.52 9.70 3.72
CA ASN A 20 5.75 8.56 4.62
C ASN A 20 4.49 7.70 4.78
N LEU A 21 3.96 7.28 3.64
CA LEU A 21 2.80 6.42 3.59
C LEU A 21 3.24 4.98 3.30
N GLU A 22 2.92 4.09 4.21
CA GLU A 22 3.12 2.66 4.04
C GLU A 22 1.77 1.97 3.83
N VAL A 23 1.74 1.02 2.91
CA VAL A 23 0.59 0.19 2.58
C VAL A 23 0.92 -1.26 2.85
N LEU A 24 0.00 -1.96 3.52
CA LEU A 24 0.10 -3.38 3.75
C LEU A 24 -0.37 -4.11 2.51
N ILE A 25 0.55 -4.68 1.75
CA ILE A 25 0.29 -5.39 0.51
C ILE A 25 0.14 -6.88 0.79
N ARG A 26 -0.97 -7.46 0.36
CA ARG A 26 -1.13 -8.90 0.24
C ARG A 26 -0.65 -9.36 -1.13
N TRP A 27 0.38 -10.18 -1.12
CA TRP A 27 0.96 -10.80 -2.31
C TRP A 27 0.17 -12.04 -2.72
N GLY A 28 0.06 -12.29 -4.03
CA GLY A 28 -0.81 -13.34 -4.54
C GLY A 28 -0.40 -14.77 -4.27
N ASP A 29 0.91 -15.00 -4.20
CA ASP A 29 1.49 -16.29 -3.83
C ASP A 29 1.73 -16.39 -2.31
N GLY A 30 1.42 -15.33 -1.55
CA GLY A 30 1.61 -15.26 -0.11
C GLY A 30 0.32 -15.53 0.68
N THR A 31 0.45 -16.18 1.82
CA THR A 31 -0.63 -16.21 2.82
C THR A 31 -0.94 -14.78 3.29
N PRO A 32 -2.14 -14.49 3.84
CA PRO A 32 -2.43 -13.19 4.44
C PRO A 32 -1.45 -12.81 5.57
N GLU A 33 -0.80 -13.79 6.19
CA GLU A 33 0.28 -13.60 7.16
C GLU A 33 1.60 -13.12 6.53
N SER A 34 1.76 -13.34 5.23
CA SER A 34 2.91 -12.89 4.43
C SER A 34 2.72 -11.48 3.87
N ALA A 35 1.66 -10.78 4.28
CA ALA A 35 1.46 -9.39 3.87
C ALA A 35 2.55 -8.51 4.51
N THR A 36 3.18 -7.66 3.69
CA THR A 36 4.27 -6.79 4.13
C THR A 36 3.89 -5.32 4.00
N TRP A 37 4.41 -4.50 4.92
CA TRP A 37 4.28 -3.05 4.84
C TRP A 37 5.31 -2.53 3.85
N GLU A 38 4.83 -1.94 2.77
CA GLU A 38 5.66 -1.38 1.71
C GLU A 38 5.34 0.10 1.54
N GLN A 39 6.31 0.90 1.13
CA GLN A 39 6.05 2.32 0.85
C GLN A 39 5.12 2.45 -0.36
N ALA A 40 4.06 3.23 -0.21
CA ALA A 40 3.08 3.43 -1.27
C ALA A 40 3.73 4.02 -2.54
N THR A 41 4.68 4.93 -2.38
CA THR A 41 5.48 5.49 -3.49
C THR A 41 6.26 4.42 -4.24
N LEU A 42 6.97 3.53 -3.53
CA LEU A 42 7.74 2.44 -4.15
C LEU A 42 6.83 1.44 -4.88
N ILE A 43 5.69 1.09 -4.30
CA ILE A 43 4.74 0.19 -4.95
C ILE A 43 4.08 0.88 -6.14
N GLN A 44 3.77 2.17 -6.06
CA GLN A 44 3.21 2.93 -7.17
C GLN A 44 4.22 3.10 -8.32
N GLU A 45 5.53 3.19 -8.03
CA GLU A 45 6.58 3.22 -9.05
C GLU A 45 6.82 1.84 -9.67
N GLN A 46 6.90 0.77 -8.87
CA GLN A 46 7.11 -0.59 -9.37
C GLN A 46 5.87 -1.18 -10.06
N PHE A 47 4.69 -0.83 -9.56
CA PHE A 47 3.39 -1.29 -10.03
C PHE A 47 2.53 -0.08 -10.39
N SER A 48 2.92 0.63 -11.43
CA SER A 48 2.19 1.82 -11.90
C SER A 48 0.74 1.51 -12.30
N GLU A 49 0.46 0.28 -12.76
CA GLU A 49 -0.89 -0.21 -13.02
C GLU A 49 -1.73 -0.43 -11.75
N PHE A 50 -1.09 -0.60 -10.60
CA PHE A 50 -1.73 -0.75 -9.30
C PHE A 50 -1.88 0.63 -8.66
N HIS A 51 -2.95 1.34 -9.06
CA HIS A 51 -3.30 2.66 -8.52
C HIS A 51 -3.61 2.58 -7.02
N LEU A 52 -2.60 2.84 -6.20
CA LEU A 52 -2.68 2.86 -4.74
C LEU A 52 -3.38 4.10 -4.23
N GLU A 53 -3.22 5.22 -4.94
CA GLU A 53 -3.74 6.54 -4.56
C GLU A 53 -5.26 6.52 -4.34
N ASP A 54 -6.03 5.78 -5.14
CA ASP A 54 -7.49 5.69 -5.00
C ASP A 54 -7.90 5.00 -3.69
N LYS A 55 -7.17 3.94 -3.31
CA LYS A 55 -7.40 3.19 -2.07
C LYS A 55 -6.87 3.92 -0.85
N VAL A 56 -5.76 4.65 -0.97
CA VAL A 56 -5.11 5.39 0.11
C VAL A 56 -5.82 6.70 0.43
N ALA A 57 -6.31 7.42 -0.58
CA ALA A 57 -7.02 8.69 -0.40
C ALA A 57 -8.25 8.53 0.51
N LEU A 58 -8.86 7.33 0.49
CA LEU A 58 -9.95 6.96 1.38
C LEU A 58 -9.54 6.87 2.87
N TRP A 59 -8.28 6.54 3.17
CA TRP A 59 -7.77 6.37 4.54
C TRP A 59 -7.15 7.65 5.10
N GLY A 60 -6.60 8.51 4.24
CA GLY A 60 -6.04 9.81 4.64
C GLY A 60 -7.09 10.89 4.93
N ARG A 61 -8.35 10.69 4.52
CA ARG A 61 -9.44 11.68 4.67
C ARG A 61 -10.34 11.40 5.88
N GLY A 62 -9.74 11.03 7.01
CA GLY A 62 -10.44 10.84 8.27
C GLY A 62 -10.09 11.94 9.28
N ARG A 63 -11.02 12.91 9.45
CA ARG A 63 -11.10 14.01 10.44
C ARG A 63 -10.71 15.40 9.93
N GLY A 64 -11.68 16.04 9.29
CA GLY A 64 -12.03 17.44 9.59
C GLY A 64 -13.22 17.45 10.55
#